data_AF-A0A480LAE5-F1
#
_entry.id   AF-A0A480LAE5-F1
#
_cell.length_a   1.000
_cell.length_b   1.000
_cell.length_c   1.000
_cell.angle_alpha   90.00
_cell.angle_beta   90.00
_cell.angle_gamma   90.00
#
_symmetry.space_group_name_H-M   'P 1'
#
loop_
_entity.id
_entity.type
_entity.pdbx_description
1 polymer ?
#
loop_
_entity_poly.entity_id
_entity_poly.type
_entity_poly.pdbx_seq_one_letter_code
_entity_poly.pdbx_strand_id
1 'polypeptide(L)'
;MARLVAVCRDGEEEFPFERRQIPLYIDDTLTMVMEFPDNVLNLDGHQNNGAQLKQFIQRHSMLKQQDLSIAMMVTSREVLSALSQLVPCVGCRRSVERLFSQLVESGNPALEPLTVGPKGVLSVTRSCMTDAKKLYTLFYVHGSKLNDMIDAIPKSKKNKRCQLHSLDTHKPKPLGGCWMDVWELMSQECRDEVVLIDSSCLLETLETYLRKHRFCTDCKNKVLRAYNILIGELDCSKEKGYCAALYEGLRCCPHERHIHVCCETDFIAHLLGRAEPEFAGGRRERHAKTIDIAQEEVLTCLGIHLYERLHRIWQKLRAEEQTWQMLFYLGVDALRKSFEMTVEKVQGISRLEQLCEEFSEEERVRELKQEKKRQKRKNRRKNKCVCDIPTPLQTADEKEVNQEKVVFFAGRGRKGEKDSFIALPGKGDHSRLMP
;
A
#
# COMPACT_ATOMS: atom_id res chain seq x y z
N MET A 1 -4.23 -1.22 5.01
CA MET A 1 -3.62 -1.39 6.33
C MET A 1 -4.11 -2.69 6.92
N ALA A 2 -3.22 -3.41 7.60
CA ALA A 2 -3.55 -4.64 8.32
C ALA A 2 -4.40 -4.35 9.57
N ARG A 3 -5.20 -5.34 9.99
CA ARG A 3 -6.03 -5.27 11.19
C ARG A 3 -5.34 -5.92 12.38
N LEU A 4 -5.77 -5.58 13.58
CA LEU A 4 -5.37 -6.23 14.83
C LEU A 4 -6.60 -6.96 15.36
N VAL A 5 -6.59 -8.29 15.34
CA VAL A 5 -7.83 -9.08 15.45
C VAL A 5 -8.00 -9.81 16.78
N ALA A 6 -6.90 -10.23 17.41
CA ALA A 6 -6.87 -10.89 18.71
C ALA A 6 -5.54 -10.59 19.42
N VAL A 7 -5.40 -11.02 20.68
CA VAL A 7 -4.17 -10.89 21.47
C VAL A 7 -3.63 -12.27 21.85
N CYS A 8 -2.34 -12.53 21.58
CA CYS A 8 -1.66 -13.74 22.03
C CYS A 8 -1.34 -13.60 23.52
N ARG A 9 -1.81 -14.52 24.36
CA ARG A 9 -1.64 -14.44 25.82
C ARG A 9 -0.44 -15.30 26.26
N ASP A 10 0.36 -14.78 27.18
CA ASP A 10 1.53 -15.49 27.70
C ASP A 10 1.11 -16.81 28.37
N GLY A 11 1.68 -17.93 27.89
CA GLY A 11 1.37 -19.29 28.34
C GLY A 11 0.55 -20.14 27.36
N GLU A 12 0.04 -19.57 26.26
CA GLU A 12 -0.50 -20.35 25.14
C GLU A 12 0.65 -20.89 24.28
N GLU A 13 0.92 -22.19 24.31
CA GLU A 13 2.12 -22.79 23.67
C GLU A 13 2.14 -22.61 22.13
N GLU A 14 0.98 -22.64 21.47
CA GLU A 14 0.83 -22.32 20.05
C GLU A 14 -0.50 -21.57 19.79
N PHE A 15 -0.44 -20.30 19.38
CA PHE A 15 -1.63 -19.57 18.92
C PHE A 15 -2.04 -20.02 17.51
N PRO A 16 -3.32 -20.36 17.25
CA PRO A 16 -3.77 -20.90 15.96
C PRO A 16 -3.96 -19.80 14.90
N PHE A 17 -2.87 -19.30 14.31
CA PHE A 17 -2.93 -18.26 13.27
C PHE A 17 -3.70 -18.70 12.02
N GLU A 18 -4.72 -17.93 11.64
CA GLU A 18 -5.42 -18.16 10.38
C GLU A 18 -4.58 -17.71 9.16
N ARG A 19 -5.14 -17.95 7.97
CA ARG A 19 -4.61 -17.46 6.69
C ARG A 19 -4.43 -15.95 6.76
N ARG A 20 -3.29 -15.46 6.27
CA ARG A 20 -2.93 -14.03 6.28
C ARG A 20 -2.84 -13.40 7.69
N GLN A 21 -2.61 -14.19 8.74
CA GLN A 21 -2.30 -13.70 10.08
C GLN A 21 -0.84 -13.96 10.47
N ILE A 22 -0.24 -13.06 11.26
CA ILE A 22 1.08 -13.21 11.90
C ILE A 22 1.08 -12.64 13.33
N PRO A 23 2.00 -13.07 14.22
CA PRO A 23 2.25 -12.38 15.48
C PRO A 23 2.92 -11.02 15.25
N LEU A 24 2.40 -9.99 15.92
CA LEU A 24 2.95 -8.64 15.98
C LEU A 24 3.40 -8.33 17.41
N TYR A 25 4.67 -8.60 17.67
CA TYR A 25 5.33 -8.29 18.94
C TYR A 25 5.41 -6.77 19.14
N ILE A 26 4.71 -6.23 20.13
CA ILE A 26 4.70 -4.78 20.44
C ILE A 26 5.86 -4.44 21.39
N ASP A 27 5.97 -5.21 22.46
CA ASP A 27 7.00 -5.21 23.49
C ASP A 27 6.98 -6.58 24.20
N ASP A 28 7.70 -6.73 25.31
CA ASP A 28 7.98 -8.02 25.93
C ASP A 28 6.77 -8.65 26.66
N THR A 29 5.65 -7.93 26.79
CA THR A 29 4.40 -8.39 27.44
C THR A 29 3.15 -8.28 26.56
N LEU A 30 3.27 -7.76 25.33
CA LEU A 30 2.13 -7.60 24.41
C LEU A 30 2.48 -8.08 22.99
N THR A 31 1.86 -9.19 22.60
CA THR A 31 1.86 -9.70 21.22
C THR A 31 0.44 -9.73 20.68
N MET A 32 0.20 -9.06 19.56
CA MET A 32 -1.12 -8.99 18.91
C MET A 32 -1.16 -9.82 17.63
N VAL A 33 -2.33 -10.30 17.23
CA VAL A 33 -2.55 -11.00 15.96
C VAL A 33 -2.84 -9.98 14.87
N MET A 34 -1.99 -9.94 13.85
CA MET A 34 -2.05 -8.99 12.75
C MET A 34 -2.51 -9.65 11.46
N GLU A 35 -3.59 -9.13 10.85
CA GLU A 35 -4.30 -9.71 9.71
C GLU A 35 -4.17 -8.84 8.43
N PHE A 36 -3.73 -9.42 7.32
CA PHE A 36 -3.61 -8.71 6.03
C PHE A 36 -4.91 -8.76 5.21
N PRO A 37 -5.40 -7.61 4.69
CA PRO A 37 -6.74 -7.52 4.11
C PRO A 37 -6.86 -8.19 2.74
N ASP A 38 -7.92 -8.98 2.57
CA ASP A 38 -8.20 -9.78 1.36
C ASP A 38 -8.30 -8.98 0.06
N ASN A 39 -8.71 -7.71 0.14
CA ASN A 39 -8.95 -6.85 -1.03
C ASN A 39 -7.69 -6.58 -1.88
N VAL A 40 -6.49 -6.71 -1.30
CA VAL A 40 -5.20 -6.60 -2.00
C VAL A 40 -5.04 -7.72 -3.04
N LEU A 41 -5.66 -8.88 -2.82
CA LEU A 41 -5.40 -10.13 -3.54
C LEU A 41 -6.68 -10.80 -4.08
N ASN A 42 -7.72 -10.03 -4.43
CA ASN A 42 -8.87 -10.55 -5.16
C ASN A 42 -8.42 -11.06 -6.55
N LEU A 43 -8.42 -12.38 -6.75
CA LEU A 43 -7.95 -13.01 -8.00
C LEU A 43 -9.05 -13.13 -9.08
N ASP A 44 -10.31 -12.95 -8.69
CA ASP A 44 -11.50 -13.27 -9.49
C ASP A 44 -12.14 -12.02 -10.13
N GLY A 45 -11.88 -10.82 -9.60
CA GLY A 45 -12.60 -9.58 -9.90
C GLY A 45 -11.88 -8.53 -10.77
N HIS A 46 -11.02 -8.90 -11.73
CA HIS A 46 -10.23 -7.93 -12.50
C HIS A 46 -10.44 -7.98 -14.02
N GLN A 47 -10.58 -6.78 -14.63
CA GLN A 47 -10.66 -6.61 -16.08
C GLN A 47 -9.28 -6.80 -16.72
N ASN A 48 -8.94 -8.06 -16.99
CA ASN A 48 -7.67 -8.44 -17.60
C ASN A 48 -7.62 -8.04 -19.08
N ASN A 49 -6.45 -7.56 -19.53
CA ASN A 49 -6.19 -7.32 -20.95
C ASN A 49 -6.36 -8.62 -21.75
N GLY A 50 -7.42 -8.69 -22.54
CA GLY A 50 -7.87 -9.92 -23.20
C GLY A 50 -6.91 -10.51 -24.23
N ALA A 51 -5.88 -9.78 -24.66
CA ALA A 51 -4.80 -10.31 -25.50
C ALA A 51 -3.71 -10.98 -24.64
N GLN A 52 -3.19 -10.28 -23.62
CA GLN A 52 -2.14 -10.77 -22.72
C GLN A 52 -2.59 -12.00 -21.93
N LEU A 53 -3.83 -12.00 -21.43
CA LEU A 53 -4.40 -13.16 -20.73
C LEU A 53 -4.49 -14.40 -21.64
N LYS A 54 -4.84 -14.24 -22.93
CA LYS A 54 -4.88 -15.37 -23.88
C LYS A 54 -3.48 -15.94 -24.12
N GLN A 55 -2.47 -15.09 -24.31
CA GLN A 55 -1.08 -15.52 -24.46
C GLN A 55 -0.56 -16.24 -23.21
N PHE A 56 -0.95 -15.79 -22.01
CA PHE A 56 -0.60 -16.47 -20.77
C PHE A 56 -1.30 -17.83 -20.62
N ILE A 57 -2.60 -17.92 -20.90
CA ILE A 57 -3.36 -19.19 -20.88
C ILE A 57 -2.73 -20.19 -21.85
N GLN A 58 -2.35 -19.74 -23.06
CA GLN A 58 -1.62 -20.58 -24.02
C GLN A 58 -0.30 -21.09 -23.42
N ARG A 59 0.57 -20.20 -22.92
CA ARG A 59 1.85 -20.58 -22.30
C ARG A 59 1.69 -21.53 -21.11
N HIS A 60 0.69 -21.31 -20.25
CA HIS A 60 0.36 -22.20 -19.13
C HIS A 60 -0.06 -23.59 -19.62
N SER A 61 -0.91 -23.67 -20.65
CA SER A 61 -1.36 -24.95 -21.24
C SER A 61 -0.27 -25.74 -21.99
N MET A 62 0.89 -25.14 -22.28
CA MET A 62 2.04 -25.82 -22.89
C MET A 62 2.90 -26.57 -21.86
N LEU A 63 2.85 -26.20 -20.58
CA LEU A 63 3.59 -26.88 -19.52
C LEU A 63 2.86 -28.17 -19.10
N LYS A 64 3.58 -29.30 -19.04
CA LYS A 64 3.02 -30.51 -18.41
C LYS A 64 2.94 -30.30 -16.90
N GLN A 65 2.17 -31.13 -16.20
CA GLN A 65 2.00 -30.99 -14.76
C GLN A 65 3.33 -31.06 -13.96
N GLN A 66 4.33 -31.78 -14.47
CA GLN A 66 5.69 -31.79 -13.90
C GLN A 66 6.40 -30.44 -14.12
N ASP A 67 6.43 -29.95 -15.36
CA ASP A 67 7.06 -28.67 -15.72
C ASP A 67 6.41 -27.49 -14.97
N LEU A 68 5.07 -27.49 -14.87
CA LEU A 68 4.31 -26.50 -14.11
C LEU A 68 4.62 -26.57 -12.61
N SER A 69 4.77 -27.78 -12.05
CA SER A 69 5.18 -27.93 -10.64
C SER A 69 6.59 -27.39 -10.39
N ILE A 70 7.53 -27.60 -11.32
CA ILE A 70 8.90 -27.07 -11.23
C ILE A 70 8.88 -25.54 -11.37
N ALA A 71 8.12 -25.00 -12.33
CA ALA A 71 7.92 -23.56 -12.51
C ALA A 71 7.34 -22.88 -11.26
N MET A 72 6.49 -23.57 -10.49
CA MET A 72 5.87 -23.07 -9.26
C MET A 72 6.68 -23.37 -7.99
N MET A 73 7.95 -23.72 -8.08
CA MET A 73 8.84 -23.86 -6.92
C MET A 73 10.07 -22.95 -7.07
N VAL A 74 10.36 -22.16 -6.03
CA VAL A 74 11.58 -21.36 -5.92
C VAL A 74 12.20 -21.50 -4.52
N THR A 75 13.52 -21.40 -4.44
CA THR A 75 14.26 -21.56 -3.19
C THR A 75 14.40 -20.23 -2.43
N SER A 76 14.60 -20.34 -1.12
CA SER A 76 15.00 -19.22 -0.24
C SER A 76 16.18 -18.42 -0.81
N ARG A 77 17.17 -19.11 -1.41
CA ARG A 77 18.32 -18.48 -2.05
C ARG A 77 17.93 -17.57 -3.21
N GLU A 78 16.94 -17.95 -4.01
CA GLU A 78 16.47 -17.14 -5.15
C GLU A 78 15.67 -15.92 -4.66
N VAL A 79 14.76 -16.13 -3.71
CA VAL A 79 13.95 -15.06 -3.08
C VAL A 79 14.84 -14.02 -2.38
N LEU A 80 15.82 -14.46 -1.58
CA LEU A 80 16.74 -13.57 -0.86
C LEU A 80 17.81 -12.95 -1.79
N SER A 81 18.17 -13.60 -2.89
CA SER A 81 18.99 -12.98 -3.94
C SER A 81 18.24 -11.82 -4.61
N ALA A 82 16.97 -12.00 -4.98
CA ALA A 82 16.13 -10.95 -5.53
C ALA A 82 15.92 -9.78 -4.53
N LEU A 83 15.69 -10.10 -3.25
CA LEU A 83 15.64 -9.12 -2.15
C LEU A 83 16.89 -8.23 -2.10
N SER A 84 18.08 -8.83 -2.24
CA SER A 84 19.35 -8.09 -2.17
C SER A 84 19.52 -7.06 -3.29
N GLN A 85 18.92 -7.31 -4.46
CA GLN A 85 18.99 -6.48 -5.66
C GLN A 85 17.91 -5.39 -5.68
N LEU A 86 16.66 -5.76 -5.36
CA LEU A 86 15.50 -4.88 -5.43
C LEU A 86 15.39 -3.91 -4.25
N VAL A 87 15.89 -4.32 -3.07
CA VAL A 87 15.68 -3.56 -1.82
C VAL A 87 16.98 -2.91 -1.33
N PRO A 88 17.12 -1.57 -1.46
CA PRO A 88 18.34 -0.87 -1.03
C PRO A 88 18.38 -0.59 0.47
N CYS A 89 17.26 -0.73 1.20
CA CYS A 89 17.21 -0.51 2.64
C CYS A 89 17.60 -1.79 3.40
N VAL A 90 18.77 -1.78 4.04
CA VAL A 90 19.30 -2.90 4.84
C VAL A 90 18.34 -3.32 5.97
N GLY A 91 17.59 -2.38 6.55
CA GLY A 91 16.55 -2.68 7.54
C GLY A 91 15.45 -3.56 6.97
N CYS A 92 14.82 -3.14 5.87
CA CYS A 92 13.77 -3.93 5.21
C CYS A 92 14.25 -5.31 4.78
N ARG A 93 15.52 -5.44 4.34
CA ARG A 93 16.07 -6.76 4.00
C ARG A 93 16.10 -7.69 5.21
N ARG A 94 16.63 -7.22 6.35
CA ARG A 94 16.64 -7.99 7.60
C ARG A 94 15.25 -8.34 8.11
N SER A 95 14.26 -7.45 7.96
CA SER A 95 12.87 -7.75 8.34
C SER A 95 12.25 -8.83 7.44
N VAL A 96 12.50 -8.77 6.12
CA VAL A 96 12.02 -9.81 5.18
C VAL A 96 12.74 -11.14 5.40
N GLU A 97 14.05 -11.12 5.65
CA GLU A 97 14.85 -12.29 6.02
C GLU A 97 14.30 -12.94 7.30
N ARG A 98 14.04 -12.17 8.36
CA ARG A 98 13.40 -12.64 9.61
C ARG A 98 12.03 -13.26 9.34
N LEU A 99 11.13 -12.52 8.69
CA LEU A 99 9.76 -12.97 8.45
C LEU A 99 9.74 -14.26 7.62
N PHE A 100 10.60 -14.38 6.61
CA PHE A 100 10.71 -15.61 5.83
C PHE A 100 11.18 -16.80 6.68
N SER A 101 12.21 -16.64 7.52
CA SER A 101 12.64 -17.70 8.44
C SER A 101 11.54 -18.12 9.41
N GLN A 102 10.84 -17.16 10.04
CA GLN A 102 9.73 -17.45 10.94
C GLN A 102 8.59 -18.23 10.25
N LEU A 103 8.34 -17.99 8.96
CA LEU A 103 7.35 -18.75 8.17
C LEU A 103 7.85 -20.12 7.72
N VAL A 104 9.16 -20.34 7.57
CA VAL A 104 9.75 -21.67 7.37
C VAL A 104 9.69 -22.51 8.65
N GLU A 105 9.87 -21.88 9.80
CA GLU A 105 9.89 -22.53 11.13
C GLU A 105 8.47 -22.86 11.62
N SER A 106 7.52 -21.92 11.53
CA SER A 106 6.13 -22.13 11.97
C SER A 106 5.23 -22.82 10.94
N GLY A 107 5.52 -22.68 9.64
CA GLY A 107 4.61 -23.11 8.57
C GLY A 107 3.33 -22.28 8.44
N ASN A 108 3.19 -21.14 9.15
CA ASN A 108 1.97 -20.34 9.21
C ASN A 108 1.49 -19.89 7.80
N PRO A 109 0.17 -19.96 7.50
CA PRO A 109 -0.40 -19.62 6.18
C PRO A 109 -0.51 -18.10 5.91
N ALA A 110 0.44 -17.32 6.40
CA ALA A 110 0.46 -15.86 6.35
C ALA A 110 0.52 -15.29 4.91
N LEU A 111 1.03 -16.04 3.93
CA LEU A 111 1.28 -15.55 2.57
C LEU A 111 0.26 -16.07 1.52
N GLU A 112 -0.86 -16.70 1.90
CA GLU A 112 -1.80 -17.30 0.93
C GLU A 112 -2.25 -16.26 -0.13
N PRO A 113 -2.22 -16.56 -1.46
CA PRO A 113 -2.07 -17.85 -2.12
C PRO A 113 -0.65 -18.42 -2.21
N LEU A 114 0.39 -17.72 -1.77
CA LEU A 114 1.74 -18.29 -1.68
C LEU A 114 1.83 -19.24 -0.49
N THR A 115 2.74 -20.22 -0.58
CA THR A 115 3.03 -21.19 0.48
C THR A 115 4.53 -21.25 0.71
N VAL A 116 4.96 -21.46 1.96
CA VAL A 116 6.38 -21.65 2.32
C VAL A 116 6.50 -23.01 3.00
N GLY A 117 7.31 -23.90 2.43
CA GLY A 117 7.57 -25.23 2.99
C GLY A 117 8.78 -25.25 3.95
N PRO A 118 8.88 -26.26 4.83
CA PRO A 118 9.90 -26.36 5.90
C PRO A 118 11.36 -26.56 5.42
N LYS A 119 11.62 -26.44 4.12
CA LYS A 119 12.95 -26.42 3.52
C LYS A 119 13.29 -25.06 2.86
N GLY A 120 12.51 -24.01 3.17
CA GLY A 120 12.64 -22.71 2.51
C GLY A 120 12.26 -22.73 1.04
N VAL A 121 11.37 -23.64 0.62
CA VAL A 121 10.81 -23.66 -0.74
C VAL A 121 9.53 -22.83 -0.73
N LEU A 122 9.50 -21.76 -1.51
CA LEU A 122 8.31 -20.95 -1.73
C LEU A 122 7.58 -21.45 -2.98
N SER A 123 6.26 -21.55 -2.89
CA SER A 123 5.36 -22.05 -3.94
C SER A 123 4.02 -21.31 -3.88
N VAL A 124 3.00 -21.85 -4.55
CA VAL A 124 1.64 -21.31 -4.59
C VAL A 124 0.63 -22.44 -4.37
N THR A 125 -0.53 -22.13 -3.78
CA THR A 125 -1.60 -23.11 -3.52
C THR A 125 -2.03 -23.83 -4.80
N ARG A 126 -2.31 -25.14 -4.68
CA ARG A 126 -2.63 -26.00 -5.83
C ARG A 126 -3.80 -25.47 -6.66
N SER A 127 -4.82 -24.92 -6.00
CA SER A 127 -6.00 -24.29 -6.63
C SER A 127 -5.65 -23.06 -7.47
N CYS A 128 -4.68 -22.26 -7.03
CA CYS A 128 -4.14 -21.15 -7.81
C CYS A 128 -3.28 -21.67 -8.98
N MET A 129 -2.34 -22.59 -8.73
CA MET A 129 -1.45 -23.17 -9.75
C MET A 129 -2.20 -23.75 -10.96
N THR A 130 -3.32 -24.44 -10.73
CA THR A 130 -4.12 -25.04 -11.82
C THR A 130 -4.95 -24.03 -12.60
N ASP A 131 -5.21 -22.84 -12.07
CA ASP A 131 -6.02 -21.80 -12.72
C ASP A 131 -5.12 -20.73 -13.35
N ALA A 132 -4.95 -20.82 -14.67
CA ALA A 132 -4.19 -19.86 -15.46
C ALA A 132 -4.66 -18.40 -15.31
N LYS A 133 -5.94 -18.14 -14.99
CA LYS A 133 -6.45 -16.78 -14.74
C LYS A 133 -5.97 -16.28 -13.38
N LYS A 134 -6.03 -17.13 -12.34
CA LYS A 134 -5.58 -16.77 -10.98
C LYS A 134 -4.07 -16.54 -10.94
N LEU A 135 -3.27 -17.38 -11.61
CA LEU A 135 -1.83 -17.14 -11.82
C LEU A 135 -1.55 -15.84 -12.59
N TYR A 136 -2.26 -15.58 -13.69
CA TYR A 136 -2.08 -14.32 -14.44
C TYR A 136 -2.38 -13.09 -13.57
N THR A 137 -3.51 -13.10 -12.85
CA THR A 137 -3.90 -11.99 -11.97
C THR A 137 -2.90 -11.81 -10.84
N LEU A 138 -2.38 -12.89 -10.26
CA LEU A 138 -1.31 -12.84 -9.25
C LEU A 138 -0.02 -12.23 -9.80
N PHE A 139 0.50 -12.77 -10.92
CA PHE A 139 1.82 -12.42 -11.48
C PHE A 139 1.88 -11.05 -12.15
N TYR A 140 0.85 -10.64 -12.89
CA TYR A 140 0.90 -9.46 -13.74
C TYR A 140 -0.04 -8.33 -13.30
N VAL A 141 -1.12 -8.62 -12.58
CA VAL A 141 -2.05 -7.57 -12.10
C VAL A 141 -1.71 -7.15 -10.67
N HIS A 142 -1.57 -8.10 -9.74
CA HIS A 142 -1.17 -7.79 -8.36
C HIS A 142 0.34 -7.60 -8.23
N GLY A 143 1.15 -8.41 -8.92
CA GLY A 143 2.60 -8.26 -8.98
C GLY A 143 3.06 -6.86 -9.44
N SER A 144 2.37 -6.24 -10.42
CA SER A 144 2.68 -4.86 -10.83
C SER A 144 2.40 -3.86 -9.71
N LYS A 145 1.19 -3.86 -9.14
CA LYS A 145 0.80 -2.95 -8.04
C LYS A 145 1.76 -3.07 -6.84
N LEU A 146 2.17 -4.29 -6.52
CA LEU A 146 3.11 -4.59 -5.44
C LEU A 146 4.50 -4.00 -5.74
N ASN A 147 5.00 -4.12 -6.97
CA ASN A 147 6.24 -3.44 -7.37
C ASN A 147 6.10 -1.92 -7.22
N ASP A 148 5.02 -1.34 -7.77
CA ASP A 148 4.77 0.11 -7.76
C ASP A 148 4.75 0.68 -6.33
N MET A 149 4.12 -0.04 -5.39
CA MET A 149 4.14 0.31 -3.96
C MET A 149 5.54 0.25 -3.34
N ILE A 150 6.35 -0.76 -3.69
CA ILE A 150 7.71 -0.95 -3.15
C ILE A 150 8.70 0.07 -3.72
N ASP A 151 8.55 0.45 -4.98
CA ASP A 151 9.30 1.55 -5.58
C ASP A 151 8.91 2.90 -4.98
N ALA A 152 7.62 3.13 -4.70
CA ALA A 152 7.11 4.32 -4.04
C ALA A 152 7.56 4.52 -2.57
N ILE A 153 8.08 3.49 -1.88
CA ILE A 153 8.57 3.60 -0.49
C ILE A 153 9.60 4.76 -0.38
N PRO A 154 9.36 5.82 0.40
CA PRO A 154 10.26 6.97 0.46
C PRO A 154 11.61 6.61 1.08
N LYS A 155 12.68 6.70 0.27
CA LYS A 155 14.06 6.34 0.64
C LYS A 155 14.91 7.61 0.89
N SER A 156 15.62 7.66 2.01
CA SER A 156 16.50 8.78 2.38
C SER A 156 17.71 8.88 1.44
N LYS A 157 17.92 10.07 0.85
CA LYS A 157 19.01 10.33 -0.11
C LYS A 157 20.42 10.09 0.46
N LYS A 158 20.60 10.19 1.79
CA LYS A 158 21.92 10.05 2.44
C LYS A 158 22.35 8.60 2.68
N ASN A 159 21.42 7.70 2.96
CA ASN A 159 21.73 6.33 3.44
C ASN A 159 20.83 5.22 2.84
N LYS A 160 19.96 5.56 1.88
CA LYS A 160 18.99 4.68 1.21
C LYS A 160 18.01 3.94 2.14
N ARG A 161 17.89 4.33 3.40
CA ARG A 161 16.92 3.75 4.35
C ARG A 161 15.51 4.29 4.07
N CYS A 162 14.49 3.45 4.22
CA CYS A 162 13.10 3.92 4.25
C CYS A 162 12.82 4.70 5.54
N GLN A 163 11.70 5.45 5.58
CA GLN A 163 11.29 6.20 6.78
C GLN A 163 11.22 5.31 8.02
N LEU A 164 10.55 4.15 7.94
CA LEU A 164 10.37 3.19 9.05
C LEU A 164 11.68 2.56 9.57
N HIS A 165 12.80 2.74 8.86
CA HIS A 165 14.13 2.31 9.29
C HIS A 165 15.12 3.50 9.40
N SER A 166 14.60 4.74 9.47
CA SER A 166 15.33 5.94 9.85
C SER A 166 15.04 6.29 11.31
N LEU A 167 15.94 7.03 11.96
CA LEU A 167 15.76 7.42 13.36
C LEU A 167 14.58 8.41 13.56
N ASP A 168 14.13 9.05 12.48
CA ASP A 168 13.15 10.14 12.46
C ASP A 168 11.70 9.71 12.69
N THR A 169 11.39 8.40 12.61
CA THR A 169 10.04 7.86 12.87
C THR A 169 9.82 7.45 14.32
N HIS A 170 10.88 7.28 15.13
CA HIS A 170 10.75 6.80 16.51
C HIS A 170 10.15 7.82 17.49
N LYS A 171 10.01 9.09 17.10
CA LYS A 171 9.44 10.15 17.95
C LYS A 171 7.97 10.39 17.59
N PRO A 172 7.04 10.34 18.58
CA PRO A 172 5.68 10.78 18.37
C PRO A 172 5.66 12.24 17.91
N LYS A 173 4.77 12.58 16.97
CA LYS A 173 4.66 13.92 16.37
C LYS A 173 3.33 14.56 16.73
N PRO A 174 3.26 15.89 16.98
CA PRO A 174 2.08 16.50 17.59
C PRO A 174 0.83 16.40 16.70
N LEU A 175 1.00 16.56 15.39
CA LEU A 175 -0.08 16.65 14.41
C LEU A 175 0.14 15.62 13.29
N GLY A 176 -0.06 14.34 13.61
CA GLY A 176 -0.03 13.25 12.65
C GLY A 176 -1.14 12.23 12.91
N GLY A 177 -2.02 12.02 11.92
CA GLY A 177 -2.96 10.90 11.89
C GLY A 177 -2.19 9.59 12.10
N CYS A 178 -2.59 8.85 13.12
CA CYS A 178 -1.78 7.76 13.69
C CYS A 178 -2.60 6.88 14.64
N TRP A 179 -3.18 7.47 15.69
CA TRP A 179 -3.82 6.68 16.75
C TRP A 179 -5.19 6.14 16.31
N MET A 180 -6.05 6.99 15.72
CA MET A 180 -7.34 6.55 15.16
C MET A 180 -7.14 5.53 14.05
N ASP A 181 -6.15 5.74 13.17
CA ASP A 181 -5.77 4.81 12.09
C ASP A 181 -5.54 3.37 12.59
N VAL A 182 -5.06 3.17 13.82
CA VAL A 182 -4.90 1.84 14.44
C VAL A 182 -6.13 1.45 15.24
N TRP A 183 -6.70 2.38 16.02
CA TRP A 183 -7.85 2.15 16.89
C TRP A 183 -9.07 1.62 16.13
N GLU A 184 -9.33 2.13 14.92
CA GLU A 184 -10.38 1.63 14.02
C GLU A 184 -10.07 0.24 13.41
N LEU A 185 -8.79 -0.13 13.34
CA LEU A 185 -8.32 -1.42 12.81
C LEU A 185 -8.19 -2.50 13.90
N MET A 186 -8.30 -2.15 15.18
CA MET A 186 -8.33 -3.06 16.32
C MET A 186 -9.72 -3.70 16.53
N SER A 187 -9.73 -4.99 16.88
CA SER A 187 -10.85 -5.65 17.55
C SER A 187 -11.03 -5.12 18.97
N GLN A 188 -12.16 -5.45 19.62
CA GLN A 188 -12.41 -4.96 20.97
C GLN A 188 -11.40 -5.50 21.98
N GLU A 189 -11.02 -6.78 21.92
CA GLU A 189 -9.97 -7.37 22.77
C GLU A 189 -8.64 -6.62 22.61
N CYS A 190 -8.22 -6.31 21.38
CA CYS A 190 -6.99 -5.55 21.14
C CYS A 190 -7.06 -4.12 21.69
N ARG A 191 -8.25 -3.53 21.85
CA ARG A 191 -8.41 -2.21 22.50
C ARG A 191 -8.41 -2.34 24.02
N ASP A 192 -9.13 -3.33 24.56
CA ASP A 192 -9.23 -3.61 25.99
C ASP A 192 -7.83 -3.80 26.61
N GLU A 193 -6.95 -4.56 25.94
CA GLU A 193 -5.54 -4.75 26.33
C GLU A 193 -4.67 -3.48 26.19
N VAL A 194 -5.03 -2.55 25.31
CA VAL A 194 -4.33 -1.25 25.17
C VAL A 194 -4.72 -0.27 26.28
N VAL A 195 -5.97 -0.31 26.74
CA VAL A 195 -6.48 0.53 27.84
C VAL A 195 -6.26 -0.06 29.23
N LEU A 196 -5.79 -1.31 29.31
CA LEU A 196 -5.25 -1.94 30.51
C LEU A 196 -3.80 -1.47 30.71
N ILE A 197 -3.54 -0.70 31.78
CA ILE A 197 -2.24 -0.08 32.07
C ILE A 197 -1.72 -0.61 33.42
N ASP A 198 -0.50 -1.14 33.47
CA ASP A 198 0.15 -1.42 34.75
C ASP A 198 0.47 -0.12 35.51
N SER A 199 0.18 -0.12 36.81
CA SER A 199 0.43 1.01 37.71
C SER A 199 1.89 1.43 37.77
N SER A 200 2.86 0.50 37.74
CA SER A 200 4.29 0.85 37.79
C SER A 200 4.75 1.51 36.48
N CYS A 201 4.26 1.05 35.33
CA CYS A 201 4.49 1.71 34.05
C CYS A 201 3.88 3.13 33.99
N LEU A 202 2.72 3.36 34.62
CA LEU A 202 2.18 4.72 34.77
C LEU A 202 3.05 5.56 35.72
N LEU A 203 3.55 4.99 36.82
CA LEU A 203 4.41 5.69 37.78
C LEU A 203 5.75 6.12 37.15
N GLU A 204 6.37 5.28 36.32
CA GLU A 204 7.57 5.65 35.53
C GLU A 204 7.29 6.82 34.56
N THR A 205 6.11 6.81 33.94
CA THR A 205 5.63 7.89 33.06
C THR A 205 5.47 9.19 33.88
N LEU A 206 4.82 9.09 35.05
CA LEU A 206 4.56 10.18 36.00
C LEU A 206 5.84 10.80 36.56
N GLU A 207 6.81 9.99 36.97
CA GLU A 207 8.13 10.48 37.41
C GLU A 207 8.86 11.22 36.30
N THR A 208 8.92 10.62 35.11
CA THR A 208 9.59 11.19 33.93
C THR A 208 8.95 12.53 33.56
N TYR A 209 7.63 12.62 33.66
CA TYR A 209 6.87 13.84 33.48
C TYR A 209 7.18 14.92 34.53
N LEU A 210 7.05 14.60 35.82
CA LEU A 210 7.35 15.51 36.92
C LEU A 210 8.81 16.03 36.90
N ARG A 211 9.74 15.20 36.39
CA ARG A 211 11.15 15.53 36.13
C ARG A 211 11.32 16.44 34.91
N LYS A 212 10.61 16.20 33.80
CA LYS A 212 10.58 17.03 32.57
C LYS A 212 10.10 18.46 32.84
N HIS A 213 9.09 18.63 33.70
CA HIS A 213 8.41 19.92 33.96
C HIS A 213 8.87 20.67 35.21
N ARG A 214 9.85 20.13 35.96
CA ARG A 214 10.48 20.79 37.12
C ARG A 214 9.53 21.14 38.27
N PHE A 215 8.45 20.38 38.47
CA PHE A 215 7.53 20.56 39.60
C PHE A 215 8.29 20.65 40.95
N CYS A 216 7.90 21.59 41.82
CA CYS A 216 8.43 21.65 43.19
C CYS A 216 7.95 20.46 44.03
N THR A 217 8.62 20.20 45.15
CA THR A 217 8.34 19.05 46.04
C THR A 217 6.87 19.00 46.47
N ASP A 218 6.28 20.13 46.88
CA ASP A 218 4.89 20.18 47.34
C ASP A 218 3.87 19.92 46.24
N CYS A 219 4.21 20.19 44.97
CA CYS A 219 3.35 19.85 43.85
C CYS A 219 3.53 18.38 43.43
N LYS A 220 4.77 17.87 43.41
CA LYS A 220 5.05 16.43 43.20
C LYS A 220 4.30 15.56 44.21
N ASN A 221 4.34 15.94 45.48
CA ASN A 221 3.66 15.20 46.54
C ASN A 221 2.13 15.16 46.36
N LYS A 222 1.51 16.20 45.78
CA LYS A 222 0.07 16.16 45.44
C LYS A 222 -0.22 15.28 44.23
N VAL A 223 0.61 15.33 43.19
CA VAL A 223 0.47 14.47 42.00
C VAL A 223 0.65 13.00 42.36
N LEU A 224 1.63 12.67 43.21
CA LEU A 224 1.80 11.31 43.73
C LEU A 224 0.59 10.89 44.59
N ARG A 225 0.05 11.75 45.47
CA ARG A 225 -1.20 11.43 46.21
C ARG A 225 -2.39 11.19 45.27
N ALA A 226 -2.55 12.00 44.23
CA ALA A 226 -3.60 11.82 43.23
C ALA A 226 -3.45 10.50 42.45
N TYR A 227 -2.22 10.07 42.17
CA TYR A 227 -1.92 8.76 41.60
C TYR A 227 -2.20 7.61 42.59
N ASN A 228 -1.77 7.70 43.86
CA ASN A 228 -2.07 6.68 44.88
C ASN A 228 -3.59 6.55 45.15
N ILE A 229 -4.37 7.63 44.97
CA ILE A 229 -5.85 7.55 44.97
C ILE A 229 -6.37 6.77 43.75
N LEU A 230 -5.83 7.01 42.55
CA LEU A 230 -6.24 6.32 41.32
C LEU A 230 -6.04 4.79 41.41
N ILE A 231 -4.91 4.34 41.97
CA ILE A 231 -4.62 2.90 42.14
C ILE A 231 -5.29 2.27 43.36
N GLY A 232 -6.03 3.04 44.16
CA GLY A 232 -6.77 2.54 45.33
C GLY A 232 -5.94 2.38 46.62
N GLU A 233 -4.69 2.86 46.67
CA GLU A 233 -3.87 2.87 47.90
C GLU A 233 -4.31 3.95 48.89
N LEU A 234 -4.94 5.04 48.42
CA LEU A 234 -5.45 6.12 49.26
C LEU A 234 -6.96 6.33 49.08
N ASP A 235 -7.64 6.50 50.21
CA ASP A 235 -9.08 6.76 50.28
C ASP A 235 -9.42 8.18 49.82
N CYS A 236 -10.10 8.28 48.67
CA CYS A 236 -10.52 9.54 48.07
C CYS A 236 -11.47 10.38 48.95
N SER A 237 -12.26 9.75 49.84
CA SER A 237 -13.20 10.46 50.71
C SER A 237 -12.51 11.34 51.76
N LYS A 238 -11.22 11.11 52.01
CA LYS A 238 -10.41 11.83 53.01
C LYS A 238 -9.57 12.97 52.42
N GLU A 239 -9.43 13.07 51.10
CA GLU A 239 -8.53 14.04 50.45
C GLU A 239 -9.27 15.32 50.02
N LYS A 240 -8.89 16.46 50.62
CA LYS A 240 -9.63 17.71 50.44
C LYS A 240 -9.36 18.32 49.06
N GLY A 241 -10.42 18.48 48.27
CA GLY A 241 -10.33 18.99 46.89
C GLY A 241 -10.14 17.90 45.85
N TYR A 242 -10.36 16.62 46.21
CA TYR A 242 -10.59 15.56 45.25
C TYR A 242 -11.88 15.81 44.43
N CYS A 243 -11.79 15.63 43.12
CA CYS A 243 -12.92 15.70 42.20
C CYS A 243 -13.17 14.32 41.58
N ALA A 244 -14.30 13.69 41.92
CA ALA A 244 -14.64 12.36 41.42
C ALA A 244 -14.82 12.33 39.89
N ALA A 245 -15.41 13.38 39.31
CA ALA A 245 -15.67 13.48 37.86
C ALA A 245 -14.39 13.51 37.00
N LEU A 246 -13.23 13.87 37.57
CA LEU A 246 -11.95 13.79 36.85
C LEU A 246 -11.47 12.35 36.65
N TYR A 247 -11.85 11.42 37.54
CA TYR A 247 -11.51 9.99 37.45
C TYR A 247 -12.71 9.14 37.04
N GLU A 248 -13.80 9.75 36.59
CA GLU A 248 -14.90 9.04 35.93
C GLU A 248 -14.39 8.33 34.67
N GLY A 249 -14.89 7.13 34.39
CA GLY A 249 -14.35 6.26 33.33
C GLY A 249 -13.04 5.53 33.67
N LEU A 250 -12.40 5.80 34.82
CA LEU A 250 -11.22 5.05 35.29
C LEU A 250 -11.61 4.03 36.38
N ARG A 251 -10.92 2.88 36.40
CA ARG A 251 -11.03 1.86 37.47
C ARG A 251 -9.65 1.28 37.78
N CYS A 252 -9.46 0.75 38.97
CA CYS A 252 -8.24 0.01 39.34
C CYS A 252 -8.57 -1.42 39.76
N CYS A 253 -7.61 -2.32 39.58
CA CYS A 253 -7.60 -3.68 40.15
C CYS A 253 -6.43 -3.77 41.14
N PRO A 254 -6.62 -3.44 42.44
CA PRO A 254 -5.51 -3.33 43.39
C PRO A 254 -4.73 -4.63 43.62
N HIS A 255 -5.33 -5.79 43.35
CA HIS A 255 -4.67 -7.10 43.48
C HIS A 255 -3.71 -7.39 42.32
N GLU A 256 -4.10 -7.07 41.09
CA GLU A 256 -3.28 -7.26 39.88
C GLU A 256 -2.40 -6.03 39.57
N ARG A 257 -2.67 -4.89 40.24
CA ARG A 257 -2.00 -3.59 40.06
C ARG A 257 -2.26 -2.92 38.71
N HIS A 258 -3.36 -3.30 38.05
CA HIS A 258 -3.81 -2.70 36.79
C HIS A 258 -4.71 -1.48 37.00
N ILE A 259 -4.70 -0.59 36.00
CA ILE A 259 -5.61 0.53 35.81
C ILE A 259 -6.36 0.27 34.50
N HIS A 260 -7.68 0.24 34.54
CA HIS A 260 -8.55 0.10 33.38
C HIS A 260 -9.05 1.49 32.99
N VAL A 261 -8.67 1.96 31.80
CA VAL A 261 -9.17 3.20 31.21
C VAL A 261 -10.43 2.90 30.37
N CYS A 262 -11.42 3.81 30.35
CA CYS A 262 -12.62 3.62 29.53
C CYS A 262 -12.27 3.45 28.04
N CYS A 263 -12.77 2.37 27.43
CA CYS A 263 -12.50 2.04 26.03
C CYS A 263 -13.38 2.79 25.00
N GLU A 264 -14.13 3.81 25.44
CA GLU A 264 -14.91 4.65 24.54
C GLU A 264 -14.00 5.58 23.74
N THR A 265 -14.16 5.60 22.40
CA THR A 265 -13.29 6.38 21.49
C THR A 265 -13.22 7.86 21.84
N ASP A 266 -14.34 8.46 22.27
CA ASP A 266 -14.39 9.88 22.66
C ASP A 266 -13.63 10.14 23.99
N PHE A 267 -13.68 9.20 24.94
CA PHE A 267 -12.92 9.27 26.18
C PHE A 267 -11.41 9.18 25.89
N ILE A 268 -11.00 8.22 25.05
CA ILE A 268 -9.62 8.08 24.60
C ILE A 268 -9.16 9.32 23.83
N ALA A 269 -9.97 9.87 22.92
CA ALA A 269 -9.66 11.10 22.19
C ALA A 269 -9.45 12.30 23.15
N HIS A 270 -10.30 12.43 24.17
CA HIS A 270 -10.20 13.49 25.19
C HIS A 270 -8.94 13.35 26.06
N LEU A 271 -8.57 12.12 26.41
CA LEU A 271 -7.40 11.79 27.22
C LEU A 271 -6.08 11.99 26.45
N LEU A 272 -6.04 11.57 25.18
CA LEU A 272 -4.89 11.82 24.29
C LEU A 272 -4.75 13.32 23.95
N GLY A 273 -5.86 14.05 23.83
CA GLY A 273 -5.86 15.50 23.63
C GLY A 273 -5.22 16.30 24.78
N ARG A 274 -5.28 15.81 26.02
CA ARG A 274 -4.51 16.39 27.15
C ARG A 274 -3.00 16.25 26.97
N ALA A 275 -2.55 15.19 26.30
CA ALA A 275 -1.14 14.87 26.11
C ALA A 275 -0.51 15.50 24.86
N GLU A 276 -1.30 15.87 23.84
CA GLU A 276 -0.81 16.49 22.59
C GLU A 276 0.20 17.66 22.81
N PRO A 277 -0.02 18.62 23.75
CA PRO A 277 0.91 19.71 24.00
C PRO A 277 2.31 19.26 24.45
N GLU A 278 2.42 18.04 24.99
CA GLU A 278 3.66 17.52 25.55
C GLU A 278 4.62 16.94 24.51
N PHE A 279 4.09 16.61 23.33
CA PHE A 279 4.87 16.26 22.14
C PHE A 279 5.21 17.49 21.29
N ALA A 280 4.48 18.60 21.44
CA ALA A 280 4.71 19.88 20.73
C ALA A 280 6.01 20.62 21.10
N GLY A 281 6.89 20.02 21.92
CA GLY A 281 8.24 20.51 22.21
C GLY A 281 8.34 21.67 23.22
N GLY A 282 7.21 22.15 23.75
CA GLY A 282 7.17 23.24 24.72
C GLY A 282 7.54 22.77 26.14
N ARG A 283 8.69 23.19 26.67
CA ARG A 283 8.93 23.16 28.12
C ARG A 283 8.20 24.32 28.78
N ARG A 284 7.07 24.02 29.43
CA ARG A 284 6.40 24.93 30.39
C ARG A 284 6.60 24.41 31.80
N GLU A 285 6.85 25.33 32.73
CA GLU A 285 6.81 25.05 34.17
C GLU A 285 5.35 24.84 34.59
N ARG A 286 5.09 23.78 35.39
CA ARG A 286 3.74 23.38 35.83
C ARG A 286 3.70 23.25 37.35
N HIS A 287 2.53 23.51 37.94
CA HIS A 287 2.34 23.59 39.40
C HIS A 287 0.97 23.05 39.84
N ALA A 288 0.95 21.85 40.43
CA ALA A 288 -0.22 21.27 41.08
C ALA A 288 -0.45 21.90 42.48
N LYS A 289 -1.11 23.06 42.50
CA LYS A 289 -1.40 23.81 43.74
C LYS A 289 -2.46 23.12 44.61
N THR A 290 -3.43 22.47 43.98
CA THR A 290 -4.58 21.77 44.60
C THR A 290 -4.67 20.33 44.06
N ILE A 291 -5.53 19.48 44.65
CA ILE A 291 -5.60 18.05 44.32
C ILE A 291 -6.34 17.78 43.00
N ASP A 292 -7.36 18.56 42.66
CA ASP A 292 -8.00 18.56 41.32
C ASP A 292 -6.99 18.84 40.19
N ILE A 293 -6.14 19.86 40.34
CA ILE A 293 -5.05 20.13 39.39
C ILE A 293 -4.04 18.96 39.40
N ALA A 294 -3.82 18.31 40.55
CA ALA A 294 -2.94 17.15 40.62
C ALA A 294 -3.51 15.92 39.88
N GLN A 295 -4.83 15.71 39.92
CA GLN A 295 -5.54 14.70 39.12
C GLN A 295 -5.43 15.01 37.63
N GLU A 296 -5.55 16.27 37.20
CA GLU A 296 -5.36 16.69 35.80
C GLU A 296 -3.95 16.38 35.26
N GLU A 297 -2.91 16.50 36.09
CA GLU A 297 -1.55 16.09 35.71
C GLU A 297 -1.40 14.55 35.64
N VAL A 298 -2.13 13.77 36.46
CA VAL A 298 -2.20 12.30 36.34
C VAL A 298 -2.94 11.88 35.06
N LEU A 299 -4.06 12.53 34.72
CA LEU A 299 -4.76 12.33 33.45
C LEU A 299 -3.86 12.67 32.25
N THR A 300 -3.08 13.74 32.35
CA THR A 300 -2.08 14.09 31.33
C THR A 300 -1.05 12.97 31.15
N CYS A 301 -0.61 12.33 32.24
CA CYS A 301 0.34 11.20 32.18
C CYS A 301 -0.28 9.91 31.62
N LEU A 302 -1.53 9.58 31.96
CA LEU A 302 -2.30 8.50 31.32
C LEU A 302 -2.41 8.73 29.80
N GLY A 303 -2.70 9.96 29.38
CA GLY A 303 -2.73 10.35 27.97
C GLY A 303 -1.37 10.19 27.27
N ILE A 304 -0.26 10.58 27.91
CA ILE A 304 1.09 10.36 27.38
C ILE A 304 1.36 8.87 27.20
N HIS A 305 1.07 8.06 28.22
CA HIS A 305 1.31 6.61 28.22
C HIS A 305 0.56 5.93 27.07
N LEU A 306 -0.75 6.19 26.94
CA LEU A 306 -1.57 5.65 25.86
C LEU A 306 -1.13 6.15 24.48
N TYR A 307 -0.74 7.43 24.35
CA TYR A 307 -0.25 7.97 23.08
C TYR A 307 1.04 7.29 22.62
N GLU A 308 1.98 7.07 23.54
CA GLU A 308 3.24 6.37 23.23
C GLU A 308 3.01 4.87 22.94
N ARG A 309 2.08 4.20 23.64
CA ARG A 309 1.69 2.80 23.37
C ARG A 309 1.00 2.66 22.00
N LEU A 310 0.00 3.48 21.70
CA LEU A 310 -0.68 3.50 20.40
C LEU A 310 0.28 3.86 19.25
N HIS A 311 1.22 4.79 19.48
CA HIS A 311 2.24 5.14 18.48
C HIS A 311 3.25 4.00 18.26
N ARG A 312 3.65 3.27 19.32
CA ARG A 312 4.47 2.05 19.21
C ARG A 312 3.77 0.99 18.36
N ILE A 313 2.47 0.75 18.60
CA ILE A 313 1.67 -0.21 17.82
C ILE A 313 1.56 0.24 16.35
N TRP A 314 1.28 1.53 16.09
CA TRP A 314 1.27 2.08 14.72
C TRP A 314 2.61 1.89 13.98
N GLN A 315 3.74 2.14 14.67
CA GLN A 315 5.07 1.90 14.09
C GLN A 315 5.28 0.42 13.74
N LYS A 316 4.97 -0.50 14.68
CA LYS A 316 5.13 -1.95 14.49
C LYS A 316 4.23 -2.46 13.37
N LEU A 317 2.93 -2.14 13.39
CA LEU A 317 1.94 -2.53 12.38
C LEU A 317 2.39 -2.14 10.97
N ARG A 318 2.87 -0.89 10.78
CA ARG A 318 3.32 -0.41 9.46
C ARG A 318 4.66 -1.01 9.04
N ALA A 319 5.55 -1.33 9.98
CA ALA A 319 6.83 -1.99 9.70
C ALA A 319 6.62 -3.44 9.21
N GLU A 320 5.76 -4.21 9.89
CA GLU A 320 5.44 -5.57 9.46
C GLU A 320 4.54 -5.59 8.22
N GLU A 321 3.65 -4.63 8.00
CA GLU A 321 2.81 -4.59 6.78
C GLU A 321 3.67 -4.33 5.54
N GLN A 322 4.60 -3.38 5.62
CA GLN A 322 5.56 -3.16 4.55
C GLN A 322 6.47 -4.39 4.35
N THR A 323 6.86 -5.08 5.42
CA THR A 323 7.71 -6.28 5.36
C THR A 323 6.98 -7.45 4.69
N TRP A 324 5.71 -7.70 5.05
CA TRP A 324 4.87 -8.71 4.43
C TRP A 324 4.60 -8.42 2.95
N GLN A 325 4.24 -7.18 2.60
CA GLN A 325 4.03 -6.77 1.21
C GLN A 325 5.29 -6.99 0.35
N MET A 326 6.47 -6.68 0.92
CA MET A 326 7.76 -6.90 0.26
C MET A 326 8.07 -8.39 0.08
N LEU A 327 7.86 -9.22 1.11
CA LEU A 327 8.09 -10.67 1.01
C LEU A 327 7.12 -11.32 0.01
N PHE A 328 5.83 -10.98 0.08
CA PHE A 328 4.82 -11.47 -0.84
C PHE A 328 5.16 -11.09 -2.29
N TYR A 329 5.56 -9.84 -2.55
CA TYR A 329 6.02 -9.43 -3.87
C TYR A 329 7.21 -10.26 -4.38
N LEU A 330 8.22 -10.47 -3.54
CA LEU A 330 9.42 -11.22 -3.91
C LEU A 330 9.10 -12.68 -4.24
N GLY A 331 8.15 -13.30 -3.53
CA GLY A 331 7.61 -14.60 -3.89
C GLY A 331 6.90 -14.60 -5.24
N VAL A 332 6.02 -13.62 -5.50
CA VAL A 332 5.30 -13.46 -6.78
C VAL A 332 6.27 -13.25 -7.96
N ASP A 333 7.25 -12.37 -7.82
CA ASP A 333 8.22 -12.05 -8.88
C ASP A 333 9.19 -13.21 -9.14
N ALA A 334 9.63 -13.92 -8.09
CA ALA A 334 10.45 -15.13 -8.24
C ALA A 334 9.68 -16.26 -8.94
N LEU A 335 8.43 -16.55 -8.54
CA LEU A 335 7.58 -17.54 -9.21
C LEU A 335 7.26 -17.16 -10.66
N ARG A 336 6.99 -15.88 -10.94
CA ARG A 336 6.78 -15.39 -12.32
C ARG A 336 8.02 -15.62 -13.18
N LYS A 337 9.21 -15.30 -12.66
CA LYS A 337 10.49 -15.53 -13.35
C LYS A 337 10.76 -17.02 -13.57
N SER A 338 10.49 -17.88 -12.58
CA SER A 338 10.64 -19.34 -12.72
C SER A 338 9.68 -19.91 -13.77
N PHE A 339 8.43 -19.42 -13.82
CA PHE A 339 7.47 -19.73 -14.88
C PHE A 339 7.94 -19.26 -16.27
N GLU A 340 8.35 -17.99 -16.40
CA GLU A 340 8.82 -17.44 -17.68
C GLU A 340 10.04 -18.23 -18.20
N MET A 341 11.04 -18.51 -17.36
CA MET A 341 12.19 -19.35 -17.72
C MET A 341 11.84 -20.81 -18.04
N THR A 342 10.78 -21.37 -17.45
CA THR A 342 10.36 -22.76 -17.72
C THR A 342 9.57 -22.85 -19.02
N VAL A 343 8.76 -21.84 -19.34
CA VAL A 343 8.10 -21.70 -20.64
C VAL A 343 9.14 -21.57 -21.75
N GLU A 344 10.18 -20.73 -21.59
CA GLU A 344 11.26 -20.60 -22.58
C GLU A 344 11.98 -21.94 -22.84
N LYS A 345 12.28 -22.71 -21.78
CA LYS A 345 12.89 -24.06 -21.91
C LYS A 345 12.00 -25.05 -22.65
N VAL A 346 10.67 -25.00 -22.45
CA VAL A 346 9.71 -25.89 -23.11
C VAL A 346 9.42 -25.44 -24.55
N GLN A 347 9.51 -24.14 -24.83
CA GLN A 347 9.37 -23.57 -26.19
C GLN A 347 10.66 -23.73 -27.02
N GLY A 348 11.82 -23.90 -26.37
CA GLY A 348 13.13 -24.03 -27.02
C GLY A 348 13.69 -22.72 -27.58
N ILE A 349 13.02 -21.60 -27.33
CA ILE A 349 13.30 -20.25 -27.82
C ILE A 349 13.05 -19.29 -26.66
N SER A 350 13.95 -18.35 -26.40
CA SER A 350 13.75 -17.32 -25.37
C SER A 350 12.74 -16.26 -25.81
N ARG A 351 12.16 -15.53 -24.85
CA ARG A 351 11.25 -14.41 -25.13
C ARG A 351 11.93 -13.28 -25.92
N LEU A 352 13.23 -13.12 -25.79
CA LEU A 352 14.00 -12.15 -26.58
C LEU A 352 14.08 -12.59 -28.04
N GLU A 353 14.40 -13.86 -28.29
CA GLU A 353 14.45 -14.43 -29.64
C GLU A 353 13.06 -14.42 -30.29
N GLN A 354 11.99 -14.79 -29.57
CA GLN A 354 10.61 -14.69 -30.05
C GLN A 354 10.27 -13.25 -30.50
N LEU A 355 10.66 -12.23 -29.72
CA LEU A 355 10.43 -10.83 -30.09
C LEU A 355 11.26 -10.41 -31.32
N CYS A 356 12.50 -10.89 -31.44
CA CYS A 356 13.33 -10.65 -32.62
C CYS A 356 12.72 -11.28 -33.89
N GLU A 357 12.19 -12.50 -33.79
CA GLU A 357 11.45 -13.15 -34.88
C GLU A 357 10.20 -12.35 -35.25
N GLU A 358 9.35 -11.99 -34.28
CA GLU A 358 8.13 -11.17 -34.48
C GLU A 358 8.44 -9.83 -35.17
N PHE A 359 9.50 -9.11 -34.76
CA PHE A 359 9.94 -7.89 -35.43
C PHE A 359 10.41 -8.12 -36.87
N SER A 360 11.11 -9.23 -37.14
CA SER A 360 11.59 -9.58 -38.49
C SER A 360 10.45 -10.00 -39.43
N GLU A 361 9.42 -10.68 -38.91
CA GLU A 361 8.21 -11.01 -39.65
C GLU A 361 7.39 -9.76 -39.95
N GLU A 362 7.20 -8.87 -38.97
CA GLU A 362 6.58 -7.57 -39.22
C GLU A 362 7.31 -6.78 -40.31
N GLU A 363 8.65 -6.79 -40.30
CA GLU A 363 9.47 -6.10 -41.30
C GLU A 363 9.25 -6.69 -42.69
N ARG A 364 9.37 -8.01 -42.85
CA ARG A 364 9.02 -8.70 -44.11
C ARG A 364 7.59 -8.40 -44.56
N VAL A 365 6.64 -8.34 -43.64
CA VAL A 365 5.24 -7.99 -43.93
C VAL A 365 5.09 -6.51 -44.33
N ARG A 366 5.85 -5.59 -43.71
CA ARG A 366 5.94 -4.18 -44.11
C ARG A 366 6.54 -4.04 -45.51
N GLU A 367 7.64 -4.73 -45.81
CA GLU A 367 8.28 -4.77 -47.13
C GLU A 367 7.34 -5.33 -48.20
N LEU A 368 6.72 -6.49 -47.98
CA LEU A 368 5.77 -7.10 -48.90
C LEU A 368 4.54 -6.19 -49.14
N LYS A 369 4.09 -5.45 -48.12
CA LYS A 369 3.05 -4.41 -48.27
C LYS A 369 3.56 -3.20 -49.07
N GLN A 370 4.83 -2.80 -48.93
CA GLN A 370 5.44 -1.73 -49.72
C GLN A 370 5.66 -2.15 -51.19
N GLU A 371 6.19 -3.34 -51.47
CA GLU A 371 6.46 -3.77 -52.84
C GLU A 371 5.15 -4.07 -53.59
N LYS A 372 4.14 -4.66 -52.94
CA LYS A 372 2.77 -4.74 -53.52
C LYS A 372 2.18 -3.35 -53.82
N LYS A 373 2.50 -2.31 -53.04
CA LYS A 373 2.14 -0.90 -53.36
C LYS A 373 2.95 -0.35 -54.54
N ARG A 374 4.26 -0.62 -54.63
CA ARG A 374 5.15 -0.22 -55.73
C ARG A 374 4.76 -0.87 -57.06
N GLN A 375 4.47 -2.17 -57.05
CA GLN A 375 3.99 -2.93 -58.21
C GLN A 375 2.62 -2.43 -58.69
N LYS A 376 1.65 -2.18 -57.77
CA LYS A 376 0.37 -1.54 -58.12
C LYS A 376 0.56 -0.14 -58.74
N ARG A 377 1.57 0.64 -58.29
CA ARG A 377 1.94 1.92 -58.94
C ARG A 377 2.59 1.74 -60.32
N LYS A 378 3.47 0.74 -60.51
CA LYS A 378 4.07 0.40 -61.81
C LYS A 378 3.01 -0.03 -62.84
N ASN A 379 2.08 -0.92 -62.47
CA ASN A 379 1.04 -1.40 -63.38
C ASN A 379 0.06 -0.28 -63.77
N ARG A 380 -0.33 0.59 -62.84
CA ARG A 380 -1.12 1.80 -63.16
C ARG A 380 -0.41 2.77 -64.11
N ARG A 381 0.93 2.78 -64.16
CA ARG A 381 1.68 3.56 -65.16
C ARG A 381 1.71 2.86 -66.52
N LYS A 382 1.92 1.54 -66.57
CA LYS A 382 1.86 0.77 -67.83
C LYS A 382 0.51 0.89 -68.53
N ASN A 383 -0.60 0.72 -67.80
CA ASN A 383 -1.95 0.86 -68.36
C ASN A 383 -2.31 2.28 -68.84
N LYS A 384 -1.50 3.32 -68.56
CA LYS A 384 -1.70 4.68 -69.09
C LYS A 384 -0.92 4.94 -70.40
N CYS A 385 -0.21 3.95 -70.93
CA CYS A 385 0.71 4.09 -72.07
C CYS A 385 0.32 3.20 -73.27
N VAL A 386 -0.96 2.85 -73.39
CA VAL A 386 -1.52 1.91 -74.39
C VAL A 386 -2.89 2.42 -74.91
N CYS A 387 -3.13 3.73 -74.91
CA CYS A 387 -4.42 4.31 -75.29
C CYS A 387 -4.23 5.52 -76.20
N ASP A 388 -3.58 5.22 -77.33
CA ASP A 388 -3.07 6.14 -78.34
C ASP A 388 -2.93 5.28 -79.63
N ILE A 389 -3.23 5.62 -80.88
CA ILE A 389 -3.91 6.71 -81.64
C ILE A 389 -4.15 6.06 -83.05
N PRO A 390 -5.22 6.29 -83.86
CA PRO A 390 -6.56 6.88 -83.69
C PRO A 390 -7.69 5.96 -84.26
N THR A 391 -8.88 6.50 -84.60
CA THR A 391 -9.92 5.83 -85.41
C THR A 391 -10.41 6.74 -86.56
N PRO A 392 -10.49 6.26 -87.82
CA PRO A 392 -11.05 7.03 -88.96
C PRO A 392 -12.59 7.11 -89.01
N LEU A 393 -13.12 8.01 -89.84
CA LEU A 393 -14.55 8.35 -89.99
C LEU A 393 -15.24 7.61 -91.15
N GLN A 394 -16.58 7.50 -91.09
CA GLN A 394 -17.60 7.93 -92.10
C GLN A 394 -19.00 7.38 -91.66
N THR A 395 -20.06 8.16 -91.37
CA THR A 395 -20.98 9.01 -92.21
C THR A 395 -21.85 8.23 -93.20
N ALA A 396 -23.13 8.55 -93.49
CA ALA A 396 -24.20 9.38 -92.87
C ALA A 396 -25.51 9.20 -93.71
N ASP A 397 -26.74 9.55 -93.31
CA ASP A 397 -27.24 10.12 -92.04
C ASP A 397 -28.49 9.34 -91.48
N GLU A 398 -29.78 9.71 -91.45
CA GLU A 398 -30.53 10.94 -91.79
C GLU A 398 -31.91 11.04 -91.05
N LYS A 399 -32.35 12.29 -90.80
CA LYS A 399 -33.72 12.83 -90.54
C LYS A 399 -34.20 13.13 -89.11
N GLU A 400 -34.54 14.39 -88.93
CA GLU A 400 -35.10 15.04 -87.74
C GLU A 400 -36.64 15.14 -87.77
N VAL A 401 -37.25 15.34 -86.59
CA VAL A 401 -38.28 16.38 -86.39
C VAL A 401 -37.96 17.11 -85.07
N ASN A 402 -38.21 18.43 -85.04
CA ASN A 402 -37.74 19.40 -84.05
C ASN A 402 -38.83 19.80 -83.02
N GLN A 403 -38.44 20.14 -81.78
CA GLN A 403 -39.06 21.25 -81.02
C GLN A 403 -38.12 21.88 -79.97
N GLU A 404 -38.37 23.14 -79.60
CA GLU A 404 -37.35 24.06 -79.07
C GLU A 404 -37.65 24.71 -77.68
N LYS A 405 -36.57 25.22 -77.04
CA LYS A 405 -36.54 26.33 -76.02
C LYS A 405 -37.19 26.00 -74.65
N VAL A 406 -36.99 26.74 -73.53
CA VAL A 406 -36.62 28.16 -73.28
C VAL A 406 -35.64 28.34 -72.08
N VAL A 407 -34.51 29.02 -72.34
CA VAL A 407 -33.75 30.04 -71.54
C VAL A 407 -33.60 29.94 -69.99
N PHE A 408 -32.37 29.61 -69.55
CA PHE A 408 -31.32 30.46 -68.90
C PHE A 408 -31.62 31.62 -67.88
N PHE A 409 -30.56 31.98 -67.11
CA PHE A 409 -30.36 33.14 -66.19
C PHE A 409 -31.12 33.17 -64.83
N ALA A 410 -30.65 33.85 -63.77
CA ALA A 410 -29.30 33.94 -63.17
C ALA A 410 -29.26 34.73 -61.82
N GLY A 411 -28.61 34.15 -60.80
CA GLY A 411 -27.60 34.86 -59.99
C GLY A 411 -27.98 35.71 -58.75
N ARG A 412 -26.94 35.90 -57.91
CA ARG A 412 -26.73 36.89 -56.82
C ARG A 412 -27.56 36.77 -55.52
N GLY A 413 -26.84 36.59 -54.41
CA GLY A 413 -27.28 36.87 -53.03
C GLY A 413 -26.12 36.73 -52.04
N ARG A 414 -25.60 37.85 -51.50
CA ARG A 414 -24.49 37.86 -50.50
C ARG A 414 -25.02 38.24 -49.11
N LYS A 415 -24.53 37.54 -48.06
CA LYS A 415 -23.76 38.09 -46.90
C LYS A 415 -23.89 37.16 -45.68
N GLY A 416 -22.83 37.08 -44.88
CA GLY A 416 -22.85 36.28 -43.63
C GLY A 416 -21.49 36.01 -42.99
N GLU A 417 -20.54 36.96 -43.06
CA GLU A 417 -19.25 36.81 -42.36
C GLU A 417 -19.41 37.06 -40.85
N LYS A 418 -18.71 36.26 -40.05
CA LYS A 418 -17.82 36.80 -39.02
C LYS A 418 -16.72 35.80 -38.70
N ASP A 419 -15.50 36.31 -38.57
CA ASP A 419 -14.27 35.54 -38.57
C ASP A 419 -13.39 35.94 -37.36
N SER A 420 -12.37 35.13 -37.06
CA SER A 420 -11.19 35.46 -36.24
C SER A 420 -11.39 35.63 -34.70
N PHE A 421 -10.34 35.66 -33.86
CA PHE A 421 -8.89 35.66 -34.12
C PHE A 421 -8.11 34.76 -33.12
N ILE A 422 -6.88 34.40 -33.49
CA ILE A 422 -5.89 33.64 -32.69
C ILE A 422 -5.13 34.56 -31.70
N ALA A 423 -4.83 34.09 -30.49
CA ALA A 423 -3.71 34.60 -29.68
C ALA A 423 -3.12 33.53 -28.73
N LEU A 424 -1.78 33.49 -28.63
CA LEU A 424 -1.03 32.90 -27.51
C LEU A 424 -0.24 34.04 -26.79
N PRO A 425 0.83 33.78 -26.00
CA PRO A 425 0.84 34.01 -24.57
C PRO A 425 1.56 35.30 -24.13
N GLY A 426 1.33 35.75 -22.89
CA GLY A 426 2.01 36.90 -22.30
C GLY A 426 2.31 36.75 -20.80
N LYS A 427 3.50 37.16 -20.38
CA LYS A 427 3.91 37.37 -18.97
C LYS A 427 3.82 38.88 -18.65
N GLY A 428 3.70 39.29 -17.38
CA GLY A 428 3.99 40.69 -17.02
C GLY A 428 3.39 41.26 -15.72
N ASP A 429 3.84 40.74 -14.57
CA ASP A 429 4.24 41.44 -13.32
C ASP A 429 3.55 42.69 -12.71
N HIS A 430 3.94 42.97 -11.45
CA HIS A 430 3.88 44.25 -10.71
C HIS A 430 2.55 44.85 -10.15
N SER A 431 2.16 44.34 -8.97
CA SER A 431 2.07 45.08 -7.69
C SER A 431 1.41 46.48 -7.55
N ARG A 432 0.51 46.64 -6.56
CA ARG A 432 0.56 47.79 -5.60
C ARG A 432 -0.23 47.56 -4.27
N LEU A 433 0.05 48.45 -3.32
CA LEU A 433 -0.21 48.42 -1.87
C LEU A 433 -1.52 49.12 -1.43
N MET A 434 -2.09 48.64 -0.30
CA MET A 434 -2.71 49.40 0.83
C MET A 434 -3.85 50.43 0.50
N PRO A 435 -4.58 51.05 1.46
CA PRO A 435 -4.34 51.25 2.91
C PRO A 435 -4.27 50.00 3.79
#